data_AF-F0SUM6-F1
#
_entry.id   AF-F0SUM6-F1
#
_cell.length_a   1.000
_cell.length_b   1.000
_cell.length_c   1.000
_cell.angle_alpha   90.00
_cell.angle_beta   90.00
_cell.angle_gamma   90.00
#
_symmetry.space_group_name_H-M   'P 1'
#
loop_
_entity.id
_entity.type
_entity.pdbx_description
1 polymer ?
#
loop_
_entity_poly.entity_id
_entity_poly.type
_entity_poly.pdbx_seq_one_letter_code
_entity_poly.pdbx_strand_id
1 'polypeptide(L)'
;MNINTDTYFMGAYNQRMAKQNSMRSAPMTKMQEVTAELEKIGFQEIPAVVSLSDKAKMLFADSAVDKLQNDREELYQKAMATRLKNEGTDEFAVNGNDQWLVFSNFLHNVGFYDEMSNEHLKKTEQILMKITDGMDDVFSWEHHVGFDLSDQFHGEQLDSHEARVELESSTAALRYFSENLLDGEIKTGFDELIKKCDIHNSAILNDGYSSIEEKFRSGRSQLSADTKGKLEAERLRQPESLRSEQAAKDLEIGDILGSMTSITEEINAYTAEIADLFSSLNQENQVDIFNQVKKRFFAFVIKDSDNEALKEFVMRHSDHVFNNINNYWSDLMKRVEEEKQN
;
A
#
# COMPACT_ATOMS: atom_id res chain seq x y z
N MET A 1 -3.82 -32.31 -7.19
CA MET A 1 -3.17 -31.56 -6.09
C MET A 1 -4.27 -31.20 -5.11
N ASN A 2 -4.29 -31.81 -3.92
CA ASN A 2 -5.28 -31.49 -2.89
C ASN A 2 -4.75 -30.29 -2.12
N ILE A 3 -5.25 -29.09 -2.44
CA ILE A 3 -4.97 -27.89 -1.66
C ILE A 3 -5.84 -28.01 -0.42
N ASN A 4 -5.20 -28.28 0.72
CA ASN A 4 -5.88 -28.28 2.01
C ASN A 4 -6.21 -26.82 2.34
N THR A 5 -7.48 -26.44 2.14
CA THR A 5 -8.00 -25.10 2.42
C THR A 5 -8.19 -24.93 3.93
N ASP A 6 -7.11 -24.60 4.65
CA ASP A 6 -7.26 -23.94 5.96
C ASP A 6 -7.73 -22.51 5.67
N THR A 7 -9.01 -22.26 5.91
CA THR A 7 -9.77 -21.08 5.44
C THR A 7 -9.39 -19.74 6.06
N TYR A 8 -8.27 -19.61 6.77
CA TYR A 8 -7.72 -18.31 7.20
C TYR A 8 -6.22 -18.48 7.57
N PHE A 9 -5.33 -18.43 6.57
CA PHE A 9 -3.89 -18.39 6.82
C PHE A 9 -3.51 -17.00 7.34
N MET A 10 -3.08 -16.90 8.60
CA MET A 10 -2.73 -15.64 9.27
C MET A 10 -1.21 -15.43 9.42
N GLY A 11 -0.41 -16.15 8.62
CA GLY A 11 1.04 -16.22 8.75
C GLY A 11 1.53 -17.45 9.51
N ALA A 12 2.67 -17.98 9.06
CA ALA A 12 3.33 -19.15 9.61
C ALA A 12 3.78 -18.94 11.07
N TYR A 13 4.18 -17.72 11.45
CA TYR A 13 4.56 -17.39 12.82
C TYR A 13 3.38 -17.58 13.75
N ASN A 14 2.24 -16.97 13.39
CA ASN A 14 1.03 -17.00 14.19
C ASN A 14 0.50 -18.43 14.33
N GLN A 15 0.51 -19.20 13.24
CA GLN A 15 0.15 -20.62 13.29
C GLN A 15 1.06 -21.44 14.20
N ARG A 16 2.39 -21.21 14.15
CA ARG A 16 3.35 -21.92 15.02
C ARG A 16 3.16 -21.55 16.49
N MET A 17 2.96 -20.27 16.79
CA MET A 17 2.69 -19.81 18.15
C MET A 17 1.38 -20.38 18.70
N ALA A 18 0.32 -20.44 17.87
CA ALA A 18 -0.94 -21.06 18.24
C ALA A 18 -0.78 -22.56 18.55
N LYS A 19 -0.01 -23.31 17.75
CA LYS A 19 0.31 -24.73 18.00
C LYS A 19 1.12 -24.92 19.29
N GLN A 20 2.13 -24.08 19.54
CA GLN A 20 2.94 -24.15 20.77
C GLN A 20 2.12 -23.83 22.04
N ASN A 21 1.19 -22.88 21.94
CA ASN A 21 0.31 -22.49 23.05
C ASN A 21 -0.82 -23.53 23.29
N SER A 22 -1.33 -24.18 22.23
CA SER A 22 -2.30 -25.27 22.35
C SER A 22 -1.67 -26.57 22.88
N MET A 23 -0.40 -26.86 22.57
CA MET A 23 0.32 -27.99 23.19
C MET A 23 0.59 -27.79 24.70
N ARG A 24 0.50 -26.55 25.21
CA ARG A 24 0.65 -26.23 26.64
C ARG A 24 -0.69 -26.23 27.42
N SER A 25 -1.83 -26.48 26.76
CA SER A 25 -3.14 -26.55 27.43
C SER A 25 -4.13 -27.50 26.72
N ALA A 26 -4.66 -28.51 27.44
CA ALA A 26 -5.75 -29.36 26.94
C ALA A 26 -7.14 -28.72 27.17
N PRO A 27 -8.23 -29.15 26.51
CA PRO A 27 -8.44 -29.62 25.13
C PRO A 27 -9.24 -28.59 24.26
N MET A 28 -9.43 -28.94 22.98
CA MET A 28 -10.02 -28.20 21.82
C MET A 28 -11.28 -27.32 21.98
N THR A 29 -11.89 -27.18 23.15
CA THR A 29 -13.07 -26.30 23.32
C THR A 29 -12.73 -24.81 23.26
N LYS A 30 -11.50 -24.43 23.59
CA LYS A 30 -11.06 -23.03 23.56
C LYS A 30 -10.69 -22.50 22.18
N MET A 31 -10.54 -23.34 21.16
CA MET A 31 -10.21 -22.82 19.81
C MET A 31 -11.42 -22.10 19.21
N GLN A 32 -12.65 -22.59 19.48
CA GLN A 32 -13.89 -21.89 19.12
C GLN A 32 -14.11 -20.62 19.97
N GLU A 33 -13.72 -20.63 21.24
CA GLU A 33 -13.78 -19.43 22.10
C GLU A 33 -12.73 -18.39 21.73
N VAL A 34 -11.53 -18.79 21.29
CA VAL A 34 -10.46 -17.89 20.82
C VAL A 34 -10.76 -17.36 19.43
N THR A 35 -11.34 -18.15 18.52
CA THR A 35 -11.86 -17.63 17.24
C THR A 35 -13.00 -16.63 17.48
N ALA A 36 -13.93 -16.93 18.40
CA ALA A 36 -15.01 -16.01 18.78
C ALA A 36 -14.54 -14.79 19.62
N GLU A 37 -13.44 -14.91 20.37
CA GLU A 37 -12.79 -13.77 21.02
C GLU A 37 -11.99 -12.95 20.02
N LEU A 38 -11.24 -13.53 19.09
CA LEU A 38 -10.52 -12.80 18.04
C LEU A 38 -11.46 -12.06 17.09
N GLU A 39 -12.64 -12.62 16.81
CA GLU A 39 -13.76 -11.92 16.16
C GLU A 39 -14.30 -10.76 17.02
N LYS A 40 -14.26 -10.87 18.35
CA LYS A 40 -14.65 -9.79 19.29
C LYS A 40 -13.57 -8.73 19.54
N ILE A 41 -12.29 -9.07 19.37
CA ILE A 41 -11.14 -8.16 19.56
C ILE A 41 -10.78 -7.44 18.25
N GLY A 42 -11.36 -7.86 17.12
CA GLY A 42 -11.45 -7.03 15.92
C GLY A 42 -10.51 -7.38 14.77
N PHE A 43 -10.20 -8.66 14.57
CA PHE A 43 -9.64 -9.15 13.29
C PHE A 43 -10.73 -9.75 12.39
N GLN A 44 -11.86 -9.04 12.28
CA GLN A 44 -12.60 -9.01 11.02
C GLN A 44 -12.00 -7.84 10.23
N GLU A 45 -12.12 -7.81 8.90
CA GLU A 45 -12.21 -6.51 8.22
C GLU A 45 -13.43 -5.83 8.86
N ILE A 46 -13.24 -5.15 9.98
CA ILE A 46 -14.23 -4.27 10.55
C ILE A 46 -14.18 -3.10 9.57
N PRO A 47 -15.24 -2.83 8.81
CA PRO A 47 -15.26 -1.61 8.01
C PRO A 47 -14.96 -0.48 8.98
N ALA A 48 -13.89 0.27 8.74
CA ALA A 48 -13.61 1.47 9.52
C ALA A 48 -14.91 2.28 9.50
N VAL A 49 -15.63 2.28 10.62
CA VAL A 49 -16.90 2.98 10.72
C VAL A 49 -16.51 4.44 10.83
N VAL A 50 -16.31 5.08 9.69
CA VAL A 50 -16.11 6.51 9.65
C VAL A 50 -17.42 7.12 10.10
N SER A 51 -17.38 7.71 11.28
CA SER A 51 -18.36 8.70 11.69
C SER A 51 -17.83 10.06 11.24
N LEU A 52 -18.62 10.81 10.47
CA LEU A 52 -18.33 12.23 10.29
C LEU A 52 -18.18 12.85 11.67
N SER A 53 -17.11 13.61 11.90
CA SER A 53 -17.01 14.41 13.11
C SER A 53 -18.25 15.30 13.20
N ASP A 54 -18.70 15.63 14.42
CA ASP A 54 -19.90 16.46 14.57
C ASP A 54 -19.78 17.80 13.84
N LYS A 55 -18.56 18.34 13.70
CA LYS A 55 -18.27 19.52 12.86
C LYS A 55 -18.49 19.27 11.37
N ALA A 56 -18.11 18.11 10.84
CA ALA A 56 -18.33 17.77 9.43
C ALA A 56 -19.81 17.47 9.16
N LYS A 57 -20.53 16.84 10.09
CA LYS A 57 -21.99 16.63 9.99
C LYS A 57 -22.74 17.94 9.86
N MET A 58 -22.32 18.99 10.58
CA MET A 58 -22.93 20.33 10.50
C MET A 58 -22.81 20.99 9.12
N LEU A 59 -21.96 20.49 8.22
CA LEU A 59 -21.82 21.00 6.85
C LEU A 59 -22.79 20.34 5.85
N PHE A 60 -23.47 19.26 6.25
CA PHE A 60 -24.40 18.51 5.42
C PHE A 60 -25.79 18.47 6.04
N ALA A 61 -26.84 18.31 5.22
CA ALA A 61 -28.17 18.02 5.75
C ALA A 61 -28.20 16.59 6.30
N ASP A 62 -28.97 16.32 7.37
CA ASP A 62 -29.06 15.00 8.00
C ASP A 62 -29.39 13.88 6.98
N SER A 63 -30.29 14.16 6.03
CA SER A 63 -30.64 13.23 4.95
C SER A 63 -29.49 12.94 3.97
N ALA A 64 -28.53 13.85 3.83
CA ALA A 64 -27.33 13.64 3.04
C ALA A 64 -26.31 12.76 3.79
N VAL A 65 -26.23 12.90 5.12
CA VAL A 65 -25.39 12.05 5.98
C VAL A 65 -25.87 10.59 5.96
N ASP A 66 -27.17 10.36 6.15
CA ASP A 66 -27.75 9.01 6.12
C ASP A 66 -27.62 8.35 4.74
N LYS A 67 -27.79 9.13 3.67
CA LYS A 67 -27.60 8.64 2.30
C LYS A 67 -26.14 8.27 2.03
N LEU A 68 -25.20 9.11 2.44
CA LEU A 68 -23.75 8.83 2.33
C LEU A 68 -23.37 7.55 3.05
N GLN A 69 -23.93 7.29 4.24
CA GLN A 69 -23.66 6.07 5.01
C GLN A 69 -24.21 4.81 4.32
N ASN A 70 -25.44 4.87 3.77
CA ASN A 70 -26.05 3.74 3.08
C ASN A 70 -25.39 3.43 1.73
N ASP A 71 -25.10 4.46 0.93
CA ASP A 71 -24.40 4.29 -0.35
C ASP A 71 -23.01 3.65 -0.14
N ARG A 72 -22.34 3.99 0.97
CA ARG A 72 -21.03 3.44 1.38
C ARG A 72 -21.09 1.95 1.73
N GLU A 73 -22.03 1.55 2.59
CA GLU A 73 -22.20 0.14 2.96
C GLU A 73 -22.53 -0.72 1.73
N GLU A 74 -23.39 -0.22 0.84
CA GLU A 74 -23.72 -0.92 -0.41
C GLU A 74 -22.49 -1.07 -1.33
N LEU A 75 -21.64 -0.04 -1.40
CA LEU A 75 -20.39 -0.08 -2.16
C LEU A 75 -19.37 -1.07 -1.58
N TYR A 76 -19.18 -1.08 -0.26
CA TYR A 76 -18.29 -2.05 0.42
C TYR A 76 -18.75 -3.49 0.19
N GLN A 77 -20.04 -3.78 0.39
CA GLN A 77 -20.58 -5.12 0.18
C GLN A 77 -20.45 -5.58 -1.29
N LYS A 78 -20.59 -4.67 -2.25
CA LYS A 78 -20.35 -4.96 -3.67
C LYS A 78 -18.88 -5.23 -3.97
N ALA A 79 -17.96 -4.45 -3.38
CA ALA A 79 -16.53 -4.66 -3.54
C ALA A 79 -16.10 -6.01 -2.96
N MET A 80 -16.50 -6.32 -1.73
CA MET A 80 -16.26 -7.61 -1.08
C MET A 80 -16.85 -8.78 -1.87
N ALA A 81 -18.10 -8.67 -2.33
CA ALA A 81 -18.72 -9.71 -3.15
C ALA A 81 -18.03 -9.88 -4.51
N THR A 82 -17.34 -8.87 -5.03
CA THR A 82 -16.53 -8.96 -6.25
C THR A 82 -15.19 -9.63 -5.97
N ARG A 83 -14.53 -9.31 -4.85
CA ARG A 83 -13.30 -9.99 -4.38
C ARG A 83 -13.54 -11.50 -4.20
N LEU A 84 -14.62 -11.86 -3.50
CA LEU A 84 -14.99 -13.25 -3.26
C LEU A 84 -15.38 -14.01 -4.55
N LYS A 85 -15.82 -13.31 -5.61
CA LYS A 85 -16.06 -13.94 -6.93
C LYS A 85 -14.77 -14.25 -7.69
N ASN A 86 -13.68 -13.56 -7.37
CA ASN A 86 -12.36 -13.79 -7.95
C ASN A 86 -11.55 -14.86 -7.18
N GLU A 87 -12.13 -15.44 -6.13
CA GLU A 87 -11.54 -16.59 -5.43
C GLU A 87 -11.23 -17.72 -6.40
N GLY A 88 -9.94 -18.02 -6.57
CA GLY A 88 -9.43 -19.07 -7.44
C GLY A 88 -8.90 -18.61 -8.80
N THR A 89 -9.10 -17.36 -9.21
CA THR A 89 -8.50 -16.77 -10.42
C THR A 89 -7.40 -15.75 -10.12
N ASP A 90 -7.51 -15.07 -8.96
CA ASP A 90 -6.55 -14.07 -8.52
C ASP A 90 -6.41 -14.11 -6.99
N GLU A 91 -5.35 -14.77 -6.51
CA GLU A 91 -5.05 -14.95 -5.10
C GLU A 91 -4.63 -13.65 -4.38
N PHE A 92 -4.19 -12.64 -5.13
CA PHE A 92 -3.83 -11.32 -4.61
C PHE A 92 -5.07 -10.45 -4.42
N ALA A 93 -6.10 -10.59 -5.26
CA ALA A 93 -7.38 -9.90 -5.06
C ALA A 93 -8.11 -10.33 -3.77
N VAL A 94 -7.91 -11.56 -3.31
CA VAL A 94 -8.51 -12.10 -2.07
C VAL A 94 -7.77 -11.60 -0.83
N ASN A 95 -6.44 -11.48 -0.92
CA ASN A 95 -5.58 -11.00 0.17
C ASN A 95 -5.07 -9.59 -0.11
N GLY A 96 -5.87 -8.73 -0.75
CA GLY A 96 -5.33 -7.52 -1.35
C GLY A 96 -4.83 -6.47 -0.34
N ASN A 97 -5.27 -6.53 0.92
CA ASN A 97 -4.72 -5.70 2.01
C ASN A 97 -3.57 -6.39 2.77
N ASP A 98 -3.22 -7.62 2.40
CA ASP A 98 -2.25 -8.48 3.08
C ASP A 98 -1.56 -9.40 2.04
N GLN A 99 -1.07 -8.85 0.93
CA GLN A 99 -0.57 -9.64 -0.20
C GLN A 99 0.63 -10.51 0.21
N TRP A 100 1.38 -10.11 1.25
CA TRP A 100 2.42 -10.91 1.88
C TRP A 100 1.95 -12.30 2.33
N LEU A 101 0.66 -12.47 2.68
CA LEU A 101 0.10 -13.76 3.10
C LEU A 101 0.12 -14.78 1.96
N VAL A 102 -0.02 -14.36 0.71
CA VAL A 102 0.09 -15.26 -0.45
C VAL A 102 1.48 -15.89 -0.49
N PHE A 103 2.52 -15.05 -0.38
CA PHE A 103 3.91 -15.49 -0.38
C PHE A 103 4.24 -16.35 0.85
N SER A 104 3.84 -15.91 2.04
CA SER A 104 4.09 -16.67 3.27
C SER A 104 3.35 -18.02 3.28
N ASN A 105 2.10 -18.07 2.82
CA ASN A 105 1.35 -19.32 2.74
C ASN A 105 2.03 -20.32 1.81
N PHE A 106 2.51 -19.87 0.65
CA PHE A 106 3.30 -20.72 -0.24
C PHE A 106 4.54 -21.26 0.45
N LEU A 107 5.36 -20.39 1.05
CA LEU A 107 6.59 -20.77 1.76
C LEU A 107 6.31 -21.73 2.93
N HIS A 108 5.20 -21.54 3.65
CA HIS A 108 4.74 -22.43 4.69
C HIS A 108 4.42 -23.82 4.16
N ASN A 109 3.66 -23.91 3.07
CA ASN A 109 3.19 -25.17 2.50
C ASN A 109 4.32 -26.02 1.88
N VAL A 110 5.40 -25.38 1.44
CA VAL A 110 6.58 -26.06 0.91
C VAL A 110 7.66 -26.33 1.98
N GLY A 111 7.37 -26.05 3.25
CA GLY A 111 8.24 -26.37 4.39
C GLY A 111 9.44 -25.44 4.56
N PHE A 112 9.49 -24.30 3.88
CA PHE A 112 10.62 -23.36 3.95
C PHE A 112 10.91 -22.89 5.39
N TYR A 113 9.86 -22.74 6.19
CA TYR A 113 10.00 -22.26 7.57
C TYR A 113 10.35 -23.35 8.59
N ASP A 114 10.32 -24.64 8.23
CA ASP A 114 10.27 -25.75 9.20
C ASP A 114 11.46 -25.78 10.16
N GLU A 115 12.66 -25.49 9.64
CA GLU A 115 13.90 -25.48 10.42
C GLU A 115 14.24 -24.08 10.99
N MET A 116 13.50 -23.04 10.62
CA MET A 116 13.75 -21.68 11.10
C MET A 116 13.38 -21.53 12.58
N SER A 117 14.16 -20.75 13.32
CA SER A 117 13.79 -20.30 14.66
C SER A 117 12.53 -19.43 14.61
N ASN A 118 11.79 -19.34 15.72
CA ASN A 118 10.62 -18.44 15.81
C ASN A 118 10.97 -16.98 15.49
N GLU A 119 12.17 -16.53 15.87
CA GLU A 119 12.63 -15.18 15.59
C GLU A 119 12.94 -14.97 14.10
N HIS A 120 13.67 -15.90 13.47
CA HIS A 120 13.98 -15.82 12.04
C HIS A 120 12.73 -15.92 11.18
N LEU A 121 11.80 -16.80 11.53
CA LEU A 121 10.51 -16.91 10.84
C LEU A 121 9.76 -15.56 10.92
N LYS A 122 9.60 -15.01 12.13
CA LYS A 122 8.91 -13.71 12.31
C LYS A 122 9.55 -12.60 11.50
N LYS A 123 10.89 -12.49 11.53
CA LYS A 123 11.63 -11.50 10.74
C LYS A 123 11.42 -11.70 9.24
N THR A 124 11.36 -12.96 8.77
CA THR A 124 11.08 -13.27 7.36
C THR A 124 9.71 -12.75 6.93
N GLU A 125 8.67 -13.07 7.70
CA GLU A 125 7.32 -12.61 7.39
C GLU A 125 7.20 -11.09 7.48
N GLN A 126 7.85 -10.45 8.47
CA GLN A 126 7.90 -9.00 8.57
C GLN A 126 8.56 -8.33 7.36
N ILE A 127 9.58 -8.95 6.77
CA ILE A 127 10.19 -8.44 5.52
C ILE A 127 9.19 -8.54 4.37
N LEU A 128 8.50 -9.68 4.22
CA LEU A 128 7.47 -9.83 3.18
C LEU A 128 6.34 -8.81 3.35
N MET A 129 5.86 -8.60 4.58
CA MET A 129 4.87 -7.56 4.91
C MET A 129 5.33 -6.19 4.44
N LYS A 130 6.53 -5.76 4.86
CA LYS A 130 7.04 -4.42 4.49
C LYS A 130 7.26 -4.25 2.99
N ILE A 131 7.59 -5.33 2.28
CA ILE A 131 7.77 -5.30 0.82
C ILE A 131 6.41 -5.10 0.12
N THR A 132 5.31 -5.66 0.62
CA THR A 132 3.99 -5.52 -0.02
C THR A 132 3.15 -4.35 0.49
N ASP A 133 3.49 -3.81 1.66
CA ASP A 133 2.72 -2.80 2.41
C ASP A 133 2.20 -1.63 1.55
N GLY A 134 3.06 -1.04 0.72
CA GLY A 134 2.64 0.09 -0.10
C GLY A 134 1.64 -0.27 -1.20
N MET A 135 1.69 -1.50 -1.74
CA MET A 135 0.69 -1.98 -2.68
C MET A 135 -0.57 -2.51 -1.98
N ASP A 136 -0.44 -3.01 -0.76
CA ASP A 136 -1.57 -3.36 0.12
C ASP A 136 -2.42 -2.11 0.40
N ASP A 137 -1.78 -0.96 0.67
CA ASP A 137 -2.45 0.33 0.82
C ASP A 137 -3.14 0.78 -0.48
N VAL A 138 -2.47 0.69 -1.64
CA VAL A 138 -3.07 1.03 -2.95
C VAL A 138 -4.35 0.23 -3.21
N PHE A 139 -4.29 -1.09 -3.02
CA PHE A 139 -5.45 -1.97 -3.18
C PHE A 139 -6.54 -1.62 -2.17
N SER A 140 -6.17 -1.41 -0.91
CA SER A 140 -7.06 -1.03 0.16
C SER A 140 -7.83 0.23 -0.20
N TRP A 141 -7.17 1.30 -0.65
CA TRP A 141 -7.84 2.56 -0.99
C TRP A 141 -8.67 2.52 -2.27
N GLU A 142 -8.31 1.68 -3.24
CA GLU A 142 -9.13 1.48 -4.44
C GLU A 142 -10.46 0.78 -4.11
N HIS A 143 -10.42 -0.17 -3.18
CA HIS A 143 -11.53 -1.08 -2.91
C HIS A 143 -12.28 -0.77 -1.60
N HIS A 144 -11.70 0.01 -0.68
CA HIS A 144 -12.40 0.62 0.45
C HIS A 144 -13.08 1.88 -0.05
N VAL A 145 -14.31 1.72 -0.50
CA VAL A 145 -15.14 2.82 -0.95
C VAL A 145 -15.63 3.59 0.28
N GLY A 146 -14.83 4.54 0.76
CA GLY A 146 -15.16 5.40 1.89
C GLY A 146 -14.04 6.39 2.21
N PHE A 147 -14.38 7.66 2.40
CA PHE A 147 -13.45 8.65 2.95
C PHE A 147 -13.11 8.26 4.39
N ASP A 148 -11.95 7.66 4.65
CA ASP A 148 -11.43 7.53 6.01
C ASP A 148 -10.89 8.88 6.47
N LEU A 149 -11.77 9.69 7.07
CA LEU A 149 -11.39 10.92 7.78
C LEU A 149 -10.87 10.63 9.20
N SER A 150 -10.66 9.35 9.53
CA SER A 150 -10.23 8.86 10.83
C SER A 150 -9.00 7.98 10.71
N ASP A 151 -7.92 8.51 10.14
CA ASP A 151 -6.49 8.47 10.57
C ASP A 151 -5.95 7.25 11.38
N GLN A 152 -6.61 6.08 11.39
CA GLN A 152 -6.39 5.07 12.42
C GLN A 152 -5.80 3.77 11.91
N PHE A 153 -5.83 3.47 10.60
CA PHE A 153 -5.34 2.16 10.15
C PHE A 153 -4.57 2.10 8.82
N HIS A 154 -4.39 3.20 8.08
CA HIS A 154 -3.65 3.18 6.80
C HIS A 154 -2.71 4.38 6.71
N GLY A 155 -1.54 4.18 6.08
CA GLY A 155 -0.55 5.24 5.84
C GLY A 155 -1.10 6.35 4.92
N GLU A 156 -0.28 7.37 4.64
CA GLU A 156 -0.60 8.34 3.59
C GLU A 156 -0.81 7.60 2.26
N GLN A 157 -1.92 7.86 1.57
CA GLN A 157 -2.22 7.21 0.30
C GLN A 157 -1.17 7.58 -0.74
N LEU A 158 -0.56 6.58 -1.38
CA LEU A 158 0.39 6.80 -2.46
C LEU A 158 -0.28 7.50 -3.65
N ASP A 159 0.33 8.57 -4.14
CA ASP A 159 0.01 9.15 -5.45
C ASP A 159 0.32 8.14 -6.57
N SER A 160 -0.31 8.28 -7.73
CA SER A 160 -0.24 7.32 -8.85
C SER A 160 1.18 7.03 -9.32
N HIS A 161 2.08 8.02 -9.24
CA HIS A 161 3.49 7.86 -9.60
C HIS A 161 4.32 7.26 -8.46
N GLU A 162 3.95 7.52 -7.21
CA GLU A 162 4.56 6.89 -6.02
C GLU A 162 4.25 5.40 -5.98
N ALA A 163 2.99 5.03 -6.20
CA ALA A 163 2.54 3.64 -6.29
C ALA A 163 3.28 2.86 -7.38
N ARG A 164 3.63 3.49 -8.49
CA ARG A 164 4.45 2.87 -9.54
C ARG A 164 5.88 2.61 -9.08
N VAL A 165 6.51 3.56 -8.39
CA VAL A 165 7.86 3.33 -7.80
C VAL A 165 7.82 2.20 -6.79
N GLU A 166 6.80 2.18 -5.93
CA GLU A 166 6.62 1.15 -4.92
C GLU A 166 6.41 -0.24 -5.53
N LEU A 167 5.60 -0.35 -6.59
CA LEU A 167 5.43 -1.59 -7.34
C LEU A 167 6.76 -2.10 -7.90
N GLU A 168 7.50 -1.26 -8.62
CA GLU A 168 8.77 -1.69 -9.23
C GLU A 168 9.81 -2.10 -8.18
N SER A 169 9.86 -1.35 -7.08
CA SER A 169 10.77 -1.64 -5.97
C SER A 169 10.40 -2.92 -5.22
N SER A 170 9.11 -3.12 -4.92
CA SER A 170 8.62 -4.31 -4.22
C SER A 170 8.79 -5.57 -5.08
N THR A 171 8.46 -5.51 -6.37
CA THR A 171 8.71 -6.60 -7.33
C THR A 171 10.19 -6.96 -7.39
N ALA A 172 11.09 -5.96 -7.44
CA ALA A 172 12.53 -6.20 -7.42
C ALA A 172 13.02 -6.77 -6.08
N ALA A 173 12.48 -6.31 -4.95
CA ALA A 173 12.82 -6.83 -3.62
C ALA A 173 12.39 -8.30 -3.46
N LEU A 174 11.20 -8.67 -3.94
CA LEU A 174 10.75 -10.06 -3.96
C LEU A 174 11.65 -10.94 -4.84
N ARG A 175 12.10 -10.43 -6.00
CA ARG A 175 13.07 -11.14 -6.85
C ARG A 175 14.40 -11.33 -6.12
N TYR A 176 14.91 -10.29 -5.46
CA TYR A 176 16.14 -10.38 -4.67
C TYR A 176 16.01 -11.39 -3.51
N PHE A 177 14.86 -11.42 -2.82
CA PHE A 177 14.52 -12.43 -1.83
C PHE A 177 14.60 -13.83 -2.43
N SER A 178 13.92 -14.05 -3.56
CA SER A 178 13.89 -15.33 -4.26
C SER A 178 15.27 -15.81 -4.69
N GLU A 179 16.09 -14.92 -5.23
CA GLU A 179 17.43 -15.23 -5.73
C GLU A 179 18.46 -15.54 -4.64
N ASN A 180 18.28 -14.99 -3.44
CA ASN A 180 19.28 -15.11 -2.38
C ASN A 180 18.88 -16.05 -1.25
N LEU A 181 17.58 -16.34 -1.08
CA LEU A 181 17.07 -17.11 0.05
C LEU A 181 16.36 -18.41 -0.34
N LEU A 182 16.02 -18.60 -1.62
CA LEU A 182 15.26 -19.74 -2.10
C LEU A 182 16.03 -20.50 -3.17
N ASP A 183 15.86 -21.83 -3.18
CA ASP A 183 16.49 -22.73 -4.15
C ASP A 183 15.47 -23.67 -4.82
N GLY A 184 15.86 -24.23 -5.97
CA GLY A 184 15.15 -25.33 -6.63
C GLY A 184 13.69 -25.04 -6.98
N GLU A 185 12.80 -25.98 -6.62
CA GLU A 185 11.36 -25.88 -6.92
C GLU A 185 10.67 -24.79 -6.08
N ILE A 186 11.14 -24.53 -4.85
CA ILE A 186 10.61 -23.45 -4.00
C ILE A 186 10.82 -22.10 -4.69
N LYS A 187 12.03 -21.85 -5.18
CA LYS A 187 12.35 -20.63 -5.94
C LYS A 187 11.44 -20.47 -7.16
N THR A 188 11.27 -21.54 -7.94
CA THR A 188 10.46 -21.50 -9.17
C THR A 188 9.01 -21.14 -8.87
N GLY A 189 8.40 -21.78 -7.88
CA GLY A 189 7.03 -21.48 -7.46
C GLY A 189 6.89 -20.06 -6.90
N PHE A 190 7.88 -19.59 -6.13
CA PHE A 190 7.89 -18.22 -5.62
C PHE A 190 7.99 -17.19 -6.76
N ASP A 191 8.87 -17.41 -7.74
CA ASP A 191 9.01 -16.54 -8.92
C ASP A 191 7.70 -16.45 -9.74
N GLU A 192 6.91 -17.52 -9.79
CA GLU A 192 5.58 -17.49 -10.40
C GLU A 192 4.60 -16.62 -9.62
N LEU A 193 4.64 -16.64 -8.29
CA LEU A 193 3.84 -15.75 -7.44
C LEU A 193 4.21 -14.28 -7.63
N ILE A 194 5.51 -13.97 -7.74
CA ILE A 194 5.98 -12.61 -8.02
C ILE A 194 5.35 -12.08 -9.30
N LYS A 195 5.35 -12.88 -10.37
CA LYS A 195 4.73 -12.49 -11.66
C LYS A 195 3.25 -12.23 -11.53
N LYS A 196 2.53 -13.06 -10.77
CA LYS A 196 1.09 -12.86 -10.54
C LYS A 196 0.81 -11.58 -9.74
N CYS A 197 1.59 -11.33 -8.69
CA CYS A 197 1.52 -10.10 -7.88
C CYS A 197 1.74 -8.87 -8.75
N ASP A 198 2.80 -8.88 -9.56
CA ASP A 198 3.16 -7.81 -10.48
C ASP A 198 2.05 -7.53 -11.51
N ILE A 199 1.48 -8.59 -12.12
CA ILE A 199 0.36 -8.48 -13.05
C ILE A 199 -0.87 -7.90 -12.38
N HIS A 200 -1.22 -8.36 -11.18
CA HIS A 200 -2.36 -7.89 -10.39
C HIS A 200 -2.25 -6.39 -10.10
N ASN A 201 -1.14 -6.00 -9.47
CA ASN A 201 -0.90 -4.61 -9.07
C ASN A 201 -0.73 -3.68 -10.28
N SER A 202 -0.10 -4.15 -11.36
CA SER A 202 -0.02 -3.40 -12.61
C SER A 202 -1.39 -3.14 -13.23
N ALA A 203 -2.31 -4.10 -13.14
CA ALA A 203 -3.67 -3.93 -13.67
C ALA A 203 -4.41 -2.81 -12.93
N ILE A 204 -4.31 -2.77 -11.60
CA ILE A 204 -4.87 -1.70 -10.76
C ILE A 204 -4.33 -0.33 -11.18
N LEU A 205 -3.00 -0.20 -11.28
CA LEU A 205 -2.37 1.06 -11.65
C LEU A 205 -2.71 1.51 -13.08
N ASN A 206 -2.97 0.56 -13.98
CA ASN A 206 -3.31 0.84 -15.37
C ASN A 206 -4.81 1.07 -15.60
N ASP A 207 -5.68 0.72 -14.64
CA ASP A 207 -7.12 1.04 -14.67
C ASP A 207 -7.43 2.45 -14.16
N GLY A 208 -6.40 3.31 -14.09
CA GLY A 208 -6.55 4.74 -13.77
C GLY A 208 -6.50 5.06 -12.28
N TYR A 209 -5.81 4.24 -11.48
CA TYR A 209 -5.53 4.55 -10.08
C TYR A 209 -4.99 5.98 -9.93
N SER A 210 -5.57 6.69 -8.97
CA SER A 210 -5.13 8.01 -8.51
C SER A 210 -5.63 8.24 -7.09
N SER A 211 -4.77 8.84 -6.27
CA SER A 211 -5.07 9.15 -4.88
C SER A 211 -6.23 10.14 -4.79
N ILE A 212 -6.87 10.20 -3.61
CA ILE A 212 -7.89 11.22 -3.33
C ILE A 212 -7.29 12.62 -3.49
N GLU A 213 -6.04 12.80 -3.07
CA GLU A 213 -5.35 14.07 -3.17
C GLU A 213 -5.06 14.44 -4.63
N GLU A 214 -4.61 13.51 -5.48
CA GLU A 214 -4.46 13.72 -6.92
C GLU A 214 -5.77 14.12 -7.59
N LYS A 215 -6.87 13.41 -7.27
CA LYS A 215 -8.21 13.73 -7.78
C LYS A 215 -8.64 15.12 -7.33
N PHE A 216 -8.39 15.50 -6.08
CA PHE A 216 -8.69 16.82 -5.57
C PHE A 216 -7.86 17.91 -6.26
N ARG A 217 -6.54 17.73 -6.36
CA ARG A 217 -5.62 18.64 -7.05
C ARG A 217 -6.05 18.80 -8.52
N SER A 218 -6.36 17.72 -9.22
CA SER A 218 -6.82 17.74 -10.62
C SER A 218 -8.17 18.44 -10.79
N GLY A 219 -9.15 18.16 -9.93
CA GLY A 219 -10.45 18.83 -9.98
C GLY A 219 -10.33 20.33 -9.68
N ARG A 220 -9.50 20.69 -8.69
CA ARG A 220 -9.26 22.08 -8.31
C ARG A 220 -8.49 22.85 -9.39
N SER A 221 -7.50 22.22 -10.04
CA SER A 221 -6.70 22.85 -11.09
C SER A 221 -7.58 23.36 -12.24
N GLN A 222 -8.66 22.66 -12.55
CA GLN A 222 -9.64 22.97 -13.61
C GLN A 222 -10.64 24.09 -13.25
N LEU A 223 -10.69 24.56 -12.00
CA LEU A 223 -11.56 25.67 -11.62
C LEU A 223 -11.14 26.97 -12.30
N SER A 224 -12.12 27.82 -12.66
CA SER A 224 -11.82 29.14 -13.23
C SER A 224 -11.09 30.04 -12.22
N ALA A 225 -10.28 30.97 -12.73
CA ALA A 225 -9.60 31.97 -11.91
C ALA A 225 -10.58 32.74 -11.00
N ASP A 226 -11.76 33.09 -11.51
CA ASP A 226 -12.81 33.74 -10.73
C ASP A 226 -13.30 32.88 -9.56
N THR A 227 -13.44 31.57 -9.76
CA THR A 227 -13.88 30.64 -8.70
C THR A 227 -12.79 30.50 -7.65
N LYS A 228 -11.53 30.31 -8.08
CA LYS A 228 -10.38 30.25 -7.17
C LYS A 228 -10.22 31.54 -6.36
N GLY A 229 -10.39 32.70 -7.00
CA GLY A 229 -10.35 34.00 -6.34
C GLY A 229 -11.47 34.19 -5.30
N LYS A 230 -12.66 33.66 -5.56
CA LYS A 230 -13.75 33.65 -4.55
C LYS A 230 -13.40 32.79 -3.34
N LEU A 231 -12.85 31.59 -3.56
CA LEU A 231 -12.43 30.69 -2.47
C LEU A 231 -11.35 31.35 -1.60
N GLU A 232 -10.38 32.02 -2.22
CA GLU A 232 -9.33 32.75 -1.49
C GLU A 232 -9.90 33.96 -0.74
N ALA A 233 -10.85 34.69 -1.34
CA ALA A 233 -11.53 35.78 -0.65
C ALA A 233 -12.32 35.29 0.58
N GLU A 234 -12.98 34.13 0.51
CA GLU A 234 -13.63 33.53 1.69
C GLU A 234 -12.63 33.08 2.75
N ARG A 235 -11.48 32.52 2.35
CA ARG A 235 -10.38 32.18 3.28
C ARG A 235 -9.92 33.42 4.05
N LEU A 236 -9.70 34.53 3.35
CA LEU A 236 -9.24 35.79 3.94
C LEU A 236 -10.26 36.44 4.88
N ARG A 237 -11.56 36.09 4.79
CA ARG A 237 -12.59 36.54 5.72
C ARG A 237 -12.60 35.77 7.04
N GLN A 238 -11.96 34.60 7.11
CA GLN A 238 -11.85 33.83 8.34
C GLN A 238 -10.91 34.51 9.35
N PRO A 239 -11.13 34.33 10.67
CA PRO A 239 -10.19 34.76 11.70
C PRO A 239 -8.76 34.31 11.40
N GLU A 240 -7.76 35.15 11.71
CA GLU A 240 -6.34 34.83 11.46
C GLU A 240 -5.90 33.51 12.08
N SER A 241 -6.41 33.18 13.27
CA SER A 241 -6.13 31.90 13.94
C SER A 241 -6.63 30.65 13.19
N LEU A 242 -7.52 30.82 12.20
CA LEU A 242 -8.05 29.76 11.36
C LEU A 242 -7.46 29.80 9.94
N ARG A 243 -6.60 30.79 9.63
CA ARG A 243 -5.94 30.92 8.32
C ARG A 243 -4.57 30.27 8.38
N SER A 244 -4.30 29.34 7.46
CA SER A 244 -2.96 28.81 7.22
C SER A 244 -2.43 29.32 5.89
N GLU A 245 -1.44 30.22 5.94
CA GLU A 245 -0.78 30.72 4.73
C GLU A 245 0.04 29.62 4.05
N GLN A 246 0.58 28.66 4.81
CA GLN A 246 1.27 27.51 4.23
C GLN A 246 0.29 26.62 3.46
N ALA A 247 -0.90 26.35 4.01
CA ALA A 247 -1.91 25.58 3.31
C ALA A 247 -2.39 26.28 2.04
N ALA A 248 -2.47 27.62 2.04
CA ALA A 248 -2.82 28.38 0.83
C ALA A 248 -1.76 28.23 -0.27
N LYS A 249 -0.47 28.30 0.08
CA LYS A 249 0.65 28.03 -0.84
C LYS A 249 0.64 26.59 -1.35
N ASP A 250 0.44 25.63 -0.46
CA ASP A 250 0.38 24.20 -0.81
C ASP A 250 -0.79 23.93 -1.78
N LEU A 251 -1.93 24.63 -1.63
CA LEU A 251 -3.04 24.57 -2.60
C LEU A 251 -2.68 25.16 -3.97
N GLU A 252 -1.91 26.25 -4.03
CA GLU A 252 -1.44 26.82 -5.30
C GLU A 252 -0.45 25.87 -6.01
N ILE A 253 0.46 25.24 -5.26
CA ILE A 253 1.35 24.21 -5.80
C ILE A 253 0.55 22.98 -6.25
N GLY A 254 -0.46 22.58 -5.48
CA GLY A 254 -1.38 21.50 -5.84
C GLY A 254 -2.15 21.78 -7.14
N ASP A 255 -2.52 23.03 -7.42
CA ASP A 255 -3.13 23.41 -8.69
C ASP A 255 -2.16 23.24 -9.88
N ILE A 256 -0.86 23.53 -9.68
CA ILE A 256 0.17 23.31 -10.70
C ILE A 256 0.30 21.81 -10.97
N LEU A 257 0.49 21.00 -9.92
CA LEU A 257 0.58 19.53 -10.02
C LEU A 257 -0.67 18.94 -10.67
N GLY A 258 -1.86 19.32 -10.23
CA GLY A 258 -3.13 18.83 -10.77
C GLY A 258 -3.39 19.22 -12.23
N SER A 259 -2.61 20.15 -12.80
CA SER A 259 -2.65 20.49 -14.22
C SER A 259 -1.62 19.71 -15.05
N MET A 260 -0.64 19.09 -14.40
CA MET A 260 0.35 18.24 -15.05
C MET A 260 -0.30 16.89 -15.37
N THR A 261 -0.37 16.56 -16.65
CA THR A 261 -0.90 15.28 -17.14
C THR A 261 0.16 14.57 -17.95
N SER A 262 0.37 13.29 -17.70
CA SER A 262 1.32 12.46 -18.44
C SER A 262 0.57 11.48 -19.33
N ILE A 263 1.06 11.28 -20.55
CA ILE A 263 0.47 10.28 -21.46
C ILE A 263 0.97 8.88 -21.11
N THR A 264 0.25 7.86 -21.54
CA THR A 264 0.57 6.45 -21.26
C THR A 264 2.00 6.08 -21.68
N GLU A 265 2.48 6.59 -22.82
CA GLU A 265 3.85 6.34 -23.30
C GLU A 265 4.92 6.92 -22.35
N GLU A 266 4.69 8.13 -21.82
CA GLU A 266 5.60 8.76 -20.86
C GLU A 266 5.64 7.98 -19.55
N ILE A 267 4.47 7.55 -19.06
CA ILE A 267 4.33 6.72 -17.86
C ILE A 267 5.06 5.39 -18.03
N ASN A 268 4.86 4.71 -19.17
CA ASN A 268 5.50 3.42 -19.43
C ASN A 268 7.03 3.54 -19.52
N ALA A 269 7.54 4.59 -20.17
CA ALA A 269 8.97 4.84 -20.26
C ALA A 269 9.57 5.11 -18.88
N TYR A 270 8.91 5.96 -18.10
CA TYR A 270 9.29 6.25 -16.71
C TYR A 270 9.31 4.99 -15.85
N THR A 271 8.23 4.21 -15.86
CA THR A 271 8.12 2.97 -15.08
C THR A 271 9.22 1.98 -15.47
N ALA A 272 9.51 1.83 -16.77
CA ALA A 272 10.61 0.97 -17.23
C ALA A 272 11.99 1.45 -16.74
N GLU A 273 12.27 2.76 -16.75
CA GLU A 273 13.52 3.30 -16.21
C GLU A 273 13.68 3.01 -14.71
N ILE A 274 12.59 3.12 -13.94
CA ILE A 274 12.60 2.80 -12.50
C ILE A 274 12.81 1.30 -12.27
N ALA A 275 12.12 0.45 -13.04
CA ALA A 275 12.26 -1.01 -12.99
C ALA A 275 13.71 -1.44 -13.25
N ASP A 276 14.34 -0.88 -14.29
CA ASP A 276 15.73 -1.16 -14.64
C ASP A 276 16.69 -0.79 -13.51
N LEU A 277 16.49 0.37 -12.87
CA LEU A 277 17.30 0.80 -11.73
C LEU A 277 17.20 -0.19 -10.57
N PHE A 278 15.99 -0.55 -10.14
CA PHE A 278 15.80 -1.50 -9.04
C PHE A 278 16.29 -2.91 -9.37
N SER A 279 16.19 -3.35 -10.63
CA SER A 279 16.72 -4.66 -11.06
C SER A 279 18.25 -4.79 -10.88
N SER A 280 18.96 -3.66 -10.91
CA SER A 280 20.42 -3.61 -10.73
C SER A 280 20.85 -3.44 -9.27
N LEU A 281 19.89 -3.27 -8.36
CA LEU A 281 20.15 -2.91 -6.98
C LEU A 281 20.77 -4.07 -6.19
N ASN A 282 21.83 -3.74 -5.46
CA ASN A 282 22.55 -4.62 -4.55
C ASN A 282 23.16 -3.79 -3.42
N GLN A 283 23.86 -4.45 -2.50
CA GLN A 283 24.43 -3.81 -1.32
C GLN A 283 25.46 -2.72 -1.63
N GLU A 284 26.24 -2.89 -2.70
CA GLU A 284 27.34 -1.98 -3.03
C GLU A 284 26.84 -0.68 -3.67
N ASN A 285 25.72 -0.75 -4.38
CA ASN A 285 25.17 0.39 -5.13
C ASN A 285 23.85 0.94 -4.56
N GLN A 286 23.34 0.43 -3.43
CA GLN A 286 22.03 0.78 -2.87
C GLN A 286 21.79 2.30 -2.79
N VAL A 287 22.72 3.03 -2.17
CA VAL A 287 22.62 4.49 -1.99
C VAL A 287 22.59 5.22 -3.34
N ASP A 288 23.40 4.78 -4.29
CA ASP A 288 23.46 5.38 -5.61
C ASP A 288 22.17 5.14 -6.40
N ILE A 289 21.67 3.90 -6.43
CA ILE A 289 20.41 3.55 -7.09
C ILE A 289 19.23 4.31 -6.49
N PHE A 290 19.13 4.41 -5.16
CA PHE A 290 18.06 5.17 -4.51
C PHE A 290 18.12 6.66 -4.87
N ASN A 291 19.30 7.25 -4.94
CA ASN A 291 19.45 8.64 -5.39
C ASN A 291 19.03 8.80 -6.87
N GLN A 292 19.38 7.83 -7.73
CA GLN A 292 18.95 7.83 -9.13
C GLN A 292 17.43 7.71 -9.26
N VAL A 293 16.80 6.78 -8.54
CA VAL A 293 15.34 6.59 -8.51
C VAL A 293 14.64 7.87 -8.05
N LYS A 294 15.07 8.45 -6.92
CA LYS A 294 14.53 9.74 -6.42
C LYS A 294 14.63 10.82 -7.49
N LYS A 295 15.80 10.97 -8.12
CA LYS A 295 16.02 11.96 -9.17
C LYS A 295 15.09 11.76 -10.37
N ARG A 296 14.91 10.51 -10.83
CA ARG A 296 14.02 10.17 -11.95
C ARG A 296 12.56 10.43 -11.62
N PHE A 297 12.11 10.02 -10.42
CA PHE A 297 10.79 10.32 -9.91
C PHE A 297 10.53 11.83 -9.90
N PHE A 298 11.42 12.63 -9.29
CA PHE A 298 11.21 14.08 -9.23
C PHE A 298 11.18 14.71 -10.61
N ALA A 299 12.13 14.39 -11.49
CA ALA A 299 12.17 14.91 -12.86
C ALA A 299 10.88 14.61 -13.62
N PHE A 300 10.34 13.40 -13.45
CA PHE A 300 9.10 12.98 -14.07
C PHE A 300 7.87 13.73 -13.50
N VAL A 301 7.68 13.72 -12.18
CA VAL A 301 6.50 14.30 -11.52
C VAL A 301 6.40 15.81 -11.75
N ILE A 302 7.52 16.54 -11.67
CA ILE A 302 7.52 18.00 -11.85
C ILE A 302 7.76 18.43 -13.30
N LYS A 303 7.92 17.47 -14.23
CA LYS A 303 8.25 17.70 -15.64
C LYS A 303 9.45 18.64 -15.85
N ASP A 304 10.53 18.40 -15.11
CA ASP A 304 11.74 19.24 -15.09
C ASP A 304 11.49 20.75 -14.83
N SER A 305 10.42 21.08 -14.09
CA SER A 305 10.13 22.46 -13.68
C SER A 305 11.25 23.07 -12.82
N ASP A 306 11.62 24.33 -13.09
CA ASP A 306 12.54 25.13 -12.28
C ASP A 306 11.88 25.77 -11.03
N ASN A 307 10.62 25.47 -10.75
CA ASN A 307 9.92 26.01 -9.58
C ASN A 307 10.41 25.33 -8.28
N GLU A 308 11.24 26.03 -7.51
CA GLU A 308 11.80 25.52 -6.25
C GLU A 308 10.73 25.17 -5.20
N ALA A 309 9.65 25.95 -5.10
CA ALA A 309 8.56 25.64 -4.16
C ALA A 309 7.83 24.34 -4.54
N LEU A 310 7.69 24.07 -5.83
CA LEU A 310 7.14 22.81 -6.33
C LEU A 310 8.08 21.63 -6.01
N LYS A 311 9.39 21.80 -6.24
CA LYS A 311 10.40 20.80 -5.90
C LYS A 311 10.36 20.45 -4.42
N GLU A 312 10.42 21.45 -3.55
CA GLU A 312 10.35 21.24 -2.10
C GLU A 312 9.05 20.56 -1.66
N PHE A 313 7.92 20.94 -2.27
CA PHE A 313 6.63 20.33 -1.98
C PHE A 313 6.61 18.84 -2.32
N VAL A 314 6.99 18.46 -3.54
CA VAL A 314 7.01 17.06 -3.98
C VAL A 314 8.05 16.26 -3.20
N MET A 315 9.22 16.83 -2.91
CA MET A 315 10.24 16.18 -2.08
C MET A 315 9.74 15.84 -0.69
N ARG A 316 9.07 16.78 -0.04
CA ARG A 316 8.51 16.58 1.30
C ARG A 316 7.37 15.57 1.29
N HIS A 317 6.50 15.64 0.29
CA HIS A 317 5.33 14.77 0.18
C HIS A 317 5.75 13.30 -0.02
N SER A 318 6.67 13.05 -0.95
CA SER A 318 7.07 11.68 -1.32
C SER A 318 8.16 11.07 -0.43
N ASP A 319 8.63 11.77 0.60
CA ASP A 319 9.73 11.28 1.44
C ASP A 319 9.35 9.98 2.17
N HIS A 320 8.09 9.84 2.57
CA HIS A 320 7.58 8.65 3.24
C HIS A 320 7.75 7.39 2.38
N VAL A 321 7.45 7.46 1.08
CA VAL A 321 7.58 6.36 0.11
C VAL A 321 9.02 5.90 0.03
N PHE A 322 9.95 6.84 -0.18
CA PHE A 322 11.36 6.48 -0.29
C PHE A 322 11.97 5.99 1.02
N ASN A 323 11.47 6.47 2.16
CA ASN A 323 11.85 5.95 3.45
C ASN A 323 11.35 4.51 3.62
N ASN A 324 10.11 4.20 3.21
CA ASN A 324 9.59 2.83 3.22
C ASN A 324 10.45 1.90 2.36
N ILE A 325 10.68 2.28 1.10
CA ILE A 325 11.55 1.58 0.15
C ILE A 325 12.91 1.30 0.76
N ASN A 326 13.57 2.34 1.30
CA ASN A 326 14.88 2.18 1.91
C ASN A 326 14.86 1.19 3.08
N ASN A 327 13.83 1.26 3.93
CA ASN A 327 13.71 0.44 5.12
C ASN A 327 13.59 -1.05 4.78
N TYR A 328 12.67 -1.45 3.88
CA TYR A 328 12.51 -2.87 3.58
C TYR A 328 13.69 -3.45 2.80
N TRP A 329 14.34 -2.66 1.93
CA TRP A 329 15.55 -3.09 1.25
C TRP A 329 16.71 -3.30 2.23
N SER A 330 16.90 -2.38 3.18
CA SER A 330 17.92 -2.53 4.22
C SER A 330 17.67 -3.77 5.10
N ASP A 331 16.42 -4.02 5.50
CA ASP A 331 16.07 -5.22 6.27
C ASP A 331 16.28 -6.50 5.47
N LEU A 332 15.89 -6.52 4.19
CA LEU A 332 16.07 -7.64 3.28
C LEU A 332 17.55 -7.98 3.04
N MET A 333 18.37 -6.96 2.73
CA MET A 333 19.80 -7.14 2.50
C MET A 333 20.50 -7.67 3.75
N LYS A 334 20.18 -7.11 4.92
CA LYS A 334 20.71 -7.59 6.20
C LYS A 334 20.35 -9.04 6.43
N ARG A 335 19.11 -9.44 6.14
CA ARG A 335 18.68 -10.83 6.27
C ARG A 335 19.48 -11.76 5.34
N VAL A 336 19.72 -11.36 4.12
CA VAL A 336 20.53 -12.13 3.17
C VAL A 336 21.97 -12.31 3.67
N GLU A 337 22.56 -11.30 4.33
CA GLU A 337 23.87 -11.44 4.98
C GLU A 337 23.84 -12.43 6.15
N GLU A 338 22.82 -12.35 7.00
CA GLU A 338 22.66 -13.24 8.16
C GLU A 338 22.56 -14.71 7.72
N GLU A 339 21.89 -15.02 6.61
CA GLU A 339 21.80 -16.37 6.07
C GLU A 339 23.10 -16.85 5.41
N LYS A 340 23.90 -15.95 4.80
CA LYS A 340 25.20 -16.30 4.20
C LYS A 340 26.29 -16.61 5.25
N GLN A 341 26.10 -16.18 6.49
CA GLN A 341 27.06 -16.38 7.59
C GLN A 341 26.77 -17.63 8.43
N ASN A 342 25.59 -18.22 8.30
CA ASN A 342 25.20 -19.48 8.93
C ASN A 342 25.43 -20.66 7.99
#